data_AF-A0A641RVL1-F1
#
_entry.id   AF-A0A641RVL1-F1
#
_cell.length_a   1.000
_cell.length_b   1.000
_cell.length_c   1.000
_cell.angle_alpha   90.00
_cell.angle_beta   90.00
_cell.angle_gamma   90.00
#
_symmetry.space_group_name_H-M   'P 1'
#
loop_
_entity.id
_entity.type
_entity.pdbx_description
1 polymer ?
#
loop_
_entity_poly.entity_id
_entity_poly.type
_entity_poly.pdbx_seq_one_letter_code
_entity_poly.pdbx_strand_id
1 'polypeptide(L)'
;FGGYIIVGFDHSIPNSGNQYDFCVQGNAFDGSSEPGIVWVMQDINGNGLPDDEWYELKGSEAGKEETIQNFEVTYYRPEGKKMDVQWISSDGRNGWVDYLSAYHTQDYYYPAWISENSYTLTGTCLAARNTQDSQTGYWDNQSYDWGYVDNFGNDQIEGGSTVDGSGQRNGFKISNAIHADGTEANLQYIDFIKIQCGVLAKSGWLGEVSTEVFSFEDLTK
;
A
#
# COMPACT_ATOMS: atom_id res chain seq x y z
N PHE A 1 -7.01 1.89 3.91
CA PHE A 1 -5.92 1.49 4.81
C PHE A 1 -5.87 0.00 5.02
N GLY A 2 -4.66 -0.56 5.05
CA GLY A 2 -4.37 -1.83 5.69
C GLY A 2 -4.70 -3.06 4.85
N GLY A 3 -5.62 -2.99 3.87
CA GLY A 3 -5.80 -4.06 2.89
C GLY A 3 -4.49 -4.32 2.14
N TYR A 4 -4.21 -5.59 1.83
CA TYR A 4 -2.94 -5.99 1.26
C TYR A 4 -3.04 -7.21 0.35
N ILE A 5 -1.99 -7.40 -0.44
CA ILE A 5 -1.70 -8.66 -1.14
C ILE A 5 -0.31 -9.15 -0.75
N ILE A 6 -0.12 -10.47 -0.77
CA ILE A 6 1.17 -11.12 -0.58
C ILE A 6 1.46 -11.96 -1.82
N VAL A 7 2.66 -11.84 -2.36
CA VAL A 7 3.16 -12.66 -3.47
C VAL A 7 4.45 -13.33 -3.06
N GLY A 8 4.63 -14.57 -3.49
CA GLY A 8 5.89 -15.30 -3.43
C GLY A 8 6.43 -15.53 -4.83
N PHE A 9 7.76 -15.57 -4.97
CA PHE A 9 8.44 -15.87 -6.23
C PHE A 9 8.86 -17.34 -6.28
N ASP A 10 9.04 -17.88 -7.49
CA ASP A 10 9.58 -19.23 -7.72
C ASP A 10 11.11 -19.31 -7.50
N HIS A 11 11.72 -18.19 -7.09
CA HIS A 11 13.14 -18.02 -6.78
C HIS A 11 13.30 -16.84 -5.81
N SER A 12 14.40 -16.80 -5.07
CA SER A 12 14.75 -15.62 -4.26
C SER A 12 15.24 -14.48 -5.14
N ILE A 13 14.79 -13.26 -4.86
CA ILE A 13 15.32 -12.03 -5.48
C ILE A 13 16.51 -11.58 -4.64
N PRO A 14 17.74 -11.54 -5.19
CA PRO A 14 18.92 -11.13 -4.45
C PRO A 14 18.92 -9.62 -4.19
N ASN A 15 19.53 -9.20 -3.08
CA ASN A 15 19.99 -7.83 -2.91
C ASN A 15 21.17 -7.61 -3.86
N SER A 16 20.87 -7.07 -5.04
CA SER A 16 21.79 -7.06 -6.19
C SER A 16 22.78 -5.90 -6.15
N GLY A 17 22.46 -4.84 -5.41
CA GLY A 17 23.19 -3.56 -5.47
C GLY A 17 22.93 -2.76 -6.76
N ASN A 18 21.99 -3.19 -7.60
CA ASN A 18 21.51 -2.42 -8.75
C ASN A 18 20.81 -1.13 -8.31
N GLN A 19 20.37 -0.32 -9.28
CA GLN A 19 19.53 0.84 -8.96
C GLN A 19 18.23 0.42 -8.26
N TYR A 20 17.63 -0.70 -8.66
CA TYR A 20 16.48 -1.34 -8.01
C TYR A 20 16.62 -2.86 -8.17
N ASP A 21 16.14 -3.60 -7.17
CA ASP A 21 16.16 -5.08 -7.16
C ASP A 21 14.87 -5.66 -7.76
N PHE A 22 13.74 -4.98 -7.55
CA PHE A 22 12.46 -5.36 -8.15
C PHE A 22 11.62 -4.11 -8.42
N CYS A 23 10.56 -4.25 -9.20
CA CYS A 23 9.55 -3.21 -9.33
C CYS A 23 8.14 -3.76 -9.20
N VAL A 24 7.21 -2.85 -8.87
CA VAL A 24 5.79 -3.14 -8.77
C VAL A 24 5.04 -2.15 -9.66
N GLN A 25 4.14 -2.67 -10.48
CA GLN A 25 3.31 -1.86 -11.36
C GLN A 25 2.04 -1.42 -10.64
N GLY A 26 1.72 -0.13 -10.72
CA GLY A 26 0.45 0.47 -10.30
C GLY A 26 -0.17 1.25 -11.46
N ASN A 27 -0.95 2.28 -11.14
CA ASN A 27 -1.56 3.19 -12.12
C ASN A 27 -1.40 4.67 -11.74
N ALA A 28 -0.51 5.01 -10.81
CA ALA A 28 -0.31 6.39 -10.42
C ALA A 28 0.13 7.31 -11.57
N PHE A 29 -0.45 8.49 -11.62
CA PHE A 29 -0.01 9.63 -12.43
C PHE A 29 0.03 10.88 -11.55
N ASP A 30 0.45 12.02 -12.11
CA ASP A 30 0.54 13.27 -11.35
C ASP A 30 -0.84 13.66 -10.77
N GLY A 31 -0.89 13.82 -9.45
CA GLY A 31 -2.12 14.04 -8.68
C GLY A 31 -3.02 12.82 -8.46
N SER A 32 -2.52 11.60 -8.72
CA SER A 32 -3.24 10.33 -8.49
C SER A 32 -2.36 9.29 -7.79
N SER A 33 -1.70 9.66 -6.70
CA SER A 33 -0.87 8.72 -5.92
C SER A 33 -1.66 8.06 -4.77
N GLU A 34 -1.63 6.74 -4.67
CA GLU A 34 -2.35 5.93 -3.68
C GLU A 34 -1.39 4.97 -2.96
N PRO A 35 -0.47 5.50 -2.13
CA PRO A 35 0.78 4.84 -1.74
C PRO A 35 0.56 3.49 -1.03
N GLY A 36 1.23 2.46 -1.55
CA GLY A 36 1.38 1.15 -0.90
C GLY A 36 2.68 1.03 -0.12
N ILE A 37 2.61 0.66 1.16
CA ILE A 37 3.76 0.24 1.96
C ILE A 37 4.25 -1.11 1.47
N VAL A 38 5.56 -1.23 1.28
CA VAL A 38 6.20 -2.46 0.84
C VAL A 38 6.82 -3.16 2.02
N TRP A 39 6.45 -4.41 2.23
CA TRP A 39 7.14 -5.31 3.14
C TRP A 39 7.74 -6.46 2.37
N VAL A 40 8.86 -6.97 2.85
CA VAL A 40 9.56 -8.11 2.27
C VAL A 40 9.89 -9.13 3.35
N MET A 41 10.04 -10.38 2.94
CA MET A 41 10.32 -11.50 3.84
C MET A 41 11.27 -12.48 3.16
N GLN A 42 12.16 -13.08 3.96
CA GLN A 42 12.95 -14.25 3.58
C GLN A 42 12.24 -15.52 4.07
N ASP A 43 12.20 -16.58 3.25
CA ASP A 43 11.80 -17.93 3.68
C ASP A 43 13.00 -18.64 4.33
N ILE A 44 13.27 -18.26 5.58
CA ILE A 44 14.39 -18.78 6.37
C ILE A 44 14.14 -20.24 6.74
N ASN A 45 12.89 -20.61 6.98
CA ASN A 45 12.54 -21.96 7.41
C ASN A 45 12.36 -22.95 6.22
N GLY A 46 12.22 -22.44 5.00
CA GLY A 46 12.18 -23.20 3.74
C GLY A 46 10.86 -23.93 3.48
N ASN A 47 9.75 -23.47 4.06
CA ASN A 47 8.44 -24.12 3.93
C ASN A 47 7.61 -23.59 2.75
N GLY A 48 8.08 -22.55 2.05
CA GLY A 48 7.38 -21.90 0.94
C GLY A 48 6.13 -21.13 1.38
N LEU A 49 6.04 -20.71 2.63
CA LEU A 49 4.93 -19.95 3.21
C LEU A 49 5.38 -18.56 3.66
N PRO A 50 4.48 -17.56 3.62
CA PRO A 50 4.75 -16.19 4.07
C PRO A 50 4.69 -16.05 5.61
N ASP A 51 5.40 -16.90 6.37
CA ASP A 51 5.26 -17.03 7.84
C ASP A 51 6.54 -16.81 8.67
N ASP A 52 7.61 -16.29 8.06
CA ASP A 52 8.82 -15.80 8.73
C ASP A 52 8.76 -14.29 9.04
N GLU A 53 9.89 -13.67 9.43
CA GLU A 53 9.95 -12.26 9.84
C GLU A 53 9.79 -11.30 8.66
N TRP A 54 8.80 -10.40 8.76
CA TRP A 54 8.53 -9.34 7.80
C TRP A 54 9.32 -8.06 8.11
N TYR A 55 9.93 -7.48 7.08
CA TYR A 55 10.65 -6.21 7.15
C TYR A 55 9.97 -5.17 6.25
N GLU A 56 9.70 -3.98 6.79
CA GLU A 56 9.26 -2.85 5.97
C GLU A 56 10.44 -2.35 5.13
N LEU A 57 10.20 -2.02 3.86
CA LEU A 57 11.15 -1.21 3.09
C LEU A 57 10.87 0.26 3.43
N LYS A 58 11.84 0.92 4.08
CA LYS A 58 11.70 2.34 4.42
C LYS A 58 11.47 3.16 3.16
N GLY A 59 10.53 4.11 3.22
CA GLY A 59 10.30 5.13 2.18
C GLY A 59 10.64 6.53 2.67
N SER A 60 10.27 7.54 1.89
CA SER A 60 10.58 8.95 2.16
C SER A 60 9.96 9.51 3.45
N GLU A 61 8.98 8.82 4.02
CA GLU A 61 8.25 9.26 5.23
C GLU A 61 8.67 8.48 6.49
N ALA A 62 9.56 7.50 6.36
CA ALA A 62 10.04 6.73 7.50
C ALA A 62 10.66 7.65 8.57
N GLY A 63 10.21 7.50 9.82
CA GLY A 63 10.69 8.27 10.96
C GLY A 63 10.13 9.69 11.09
N LYS A 64 9.23 10.13 10.22
CA LYS A 64 8.50 11.40 10.37
C LYS A 64 7.39 11.27 11.42
N GLU A 65 7.12 12.36 12.14
CA GLU A 65 6.11 12.39 13.21
C GLU A 65 4.71 12.06 12.69
N GLU A 66 4.42 12.44 11.45
CA GLU A 66 3.12 12.22 10.81
C GLU A 66 2.94 10.79 10.25
N THR A 67 4.00 9.96 10.27
CA THR A 67 3.92 8.55 9.89
C THR A 67 3.76 7.69 11.14
N ILE A 68 2.61 7.02 11.26
CA ILE A 68 2.26 6.26 12.45
C ILE A 68 2.55 4.77 12.21
N GLN A 69 3.56 4.27 12.90
CA GLN A 69 3.90 2.85 12.97
C GLN A 69 2.93 2.11 13.89
N ASN A 70 2.67 0.81 13.62
CA ASN A 70 1.70 0.00 14.38
C ASN A 70 0.30 0.63 14.47
N PHE A 71 -0.11 1.33 13.41
CA PHE A 71 -1.43 1.91 13.31
C PHE A 71 -2.45 0.82 13.04
N GLU A 72 -3.55 0.83 13.78
CA GLU A 72 -4.61 -0.18 13.65
C GLU A 72 -5.90 0.47 13.20
N VAL A 73 -6.62 -0.21 12.31
CA VAL A 73 -7.97 0.17 11.91
C VAL A 73 -8.88 -1.04 12.01
N THR A 74 -9.93 -0.91 12.82
CA THR A 74 -10.98 -1.91 12.95
C THR A 74 -12.14 -1.54 12.06
N TYR A 75 -12.51 -2.43 11.15
CA TYR A 75 -13.65 -2.30 10.23
C TYR A 75 -14.81 -3.13 10.75
N TYR A 76 -16.03 -2.63 10.62
CA TYR A 76 -17.25 -3.27 11.15
C TYR A 76 -18.19 -3.66 10.02
N ARG A 77 -18.73 -4.88 10.11
CA ARG A 77 -19.68 -5.42 9.14
C ARG A 77 -20.92 -4.53 9.08
N PRO A 78 -21.35 -4.08 7.89
CA PRO A 78 -22.57 -3.30 7.75
C PRO A 78 -23.81 -4.15 8.06
N GLU A 79 -24.88 -3.51 8.55
CA GLU A 79 -26.14 -4.18 8.90
C GLU A 79 -26.87 -4.78 7.69
N GLY A 80 -26.57 -4.30 6.49
CA GLY A 80 -27.25 -4.68 5.26
C GLY A 80 -26.39 -4.51 4.02
N LYS A 81 -26.90 -5.01 2.90
CA LYS A 81 -26.30 -4.85 1.57
C LYS A 81 -26.27 -3.38 1.20
N LYS A 82 -25.26 -2.97 0.44
CA LYS A 82 -25.15 -1.64 -0.17
C LYS A 82 -25.12 -0.51 0.87
N MET A 83 -24.49 -0.78 2.00
CA MET A 83 -24.31 0.16 3.12
C MET A 83 -22.83 0.42 3.36
N ASP A 84 -22.55 1.58 3.92
CA ASP A 84 -21.22 2.02 4.31
C ASP A 84 -20.60 1.10 5.36
N VAL A 85 -19.28 0.94 5.32
CA VAL A 85 -18.51 0.14 6.28
C VAL A 85 -17.88 1.07 7.31
N GLN A 86 -18.30 0.97 8.57
CA GLN A 86 -17.71 1.78 9.64
C GLN A 86 -16.27 1.35 9.91
N TRP A 87 -15.40 2.30 10.26
CA TRP A 87 -14.09 2.02 10.80
C TRP A 87 -13.75 2.89 12.02
N ILE A 88 -12.90 2.36 12.89
CA ILE A 88 -12.32 3.06 14.06
C ILE A 88 -10.82 2.77 14.09
N SER A 89 -10.00 3.79 14.25
CA SER A 89 -8.55 3.67 14.35
C SER A 89 -8.02 3.69 15.79
N SER A 90 -6.79 3.19 15.98
CA SER A 90 -6.12 3.14 17.29
C SER A 90 -5.85 4.52 17.92
N ASP A 91 -5.83 5.59 17.12
CA ASP A 91 -5.71 6.97 17.60
C ASP A 91 -7.07 7.64 17.92
N GLY A 92 -8.16 6.88 17.85
CA GLY A 92 -9.51 7.33 18.21
C GLY A 92 -10.29 8.03 17.09
N ARG A 93 -9.73 8.18 15.89
CA ARG A 93 -10.52 8.61 14.72
C ARG A 93 -11.49 7.52 14.31
N ASN A 94 -12.56 7.91 13.64
CA ASN A 94 -13.55 7.00 13.08
C ASN A 94 -14.13 7.60 11.81
N GLY A 95 -14.74 6.74 10.99
CA GLY A 95 -15.37 7.14 9.75
C GLY A 95 -15.97 5.96 9.03
N TRP A 96 -16.10 6.10 7.71
CA TRP A 96 -16.76 5.14 6.85
C TRP A 96 -15.95 4.90 5.57
N VAL A 97 -16.03 3.68 5.05
CA VAL A 97 -15.86 3.41 3.62
C VAL A 97 -17.26 3.54 3.01
N ASP A 98 -17.47 4.60 2.25
CA ASP A 98 -18.79 4.96 1.72
C ASP A 98 -19.20 3.99 0.60
N TYR A 99 -20.42 3.47 0.61
CA TYR A 99 -20.92 2.63 -0.47
C TYR A 99 -21.31 3.48 -1.69
N LEU A 100 -20.55 3.32 -2.78
CA LEU A 100 -20.68 4.12 -3.99
C LEU A 100 -21.64 3.46 -5.00
N SER A 101 -22.93 3.48 -4.68
CA SER A 101 -23.99 2.85 -5.49
C SER A 101 -24.09 3.34 -6.94
N ALA A 102 -23.53 4.51 -7.26
CA ALA A 102 -23.48 5.06 -8.61
C ALA A 102 -22.46 4.34 -9.51
N TYR A 103 -21.42 3.73 -8.92
CA TYR A 103 -20.30 3.12 -9.64
C TYR A 103 -20.25 1.59 -9.45
N HIS A 104 -20.70 1.09 -8.30
CA HIS A 104 -20.53 -0.31 -7.91
C HIS A 104 -21.86 -1.04 -7.74
N THR A 105 -21.84 -2.33 -8.11
CA THR A 105 -23.03 -3.20 -8.05
C THR A 105 -22.89 -4.32 -7.01
N GLN A 106 -21.69 -4.55 -6.45
CA GLN A 106 -21.49 -5.57 -5.42
C GLN A 106 -22.31 -5.29 -4.17
N ASP A 107 -22.74 -6.35 -3.48
CA ASP A 107 -23.60 -6.23 -2.30
C ASP A 107 -22.87 -5.63 -1.10
N TYR A 108 -21.55 -5.82 -0.98
CA TYR A 108 -20.76 -5.42 0.19
C TYR A 108 -19.35 -4.99 -0.21
N TYR A 109 -18.82 -3.99 0.49
CA TYR A 109 -17.38 -3.71 0.52
C TYR A 109 -16.67 -4.42 1.67
N TYR A 110 -17.42 -4.84 2.69
CA TYR A 110 -16.87 -5.68 3.75
C TYR A 110 -16.51 -7.07 3.19
N PRO A 111 -15.31 -7.59 3.47
CA PRO A 111 -14.86 -8.84 2.88
C PRO A 111 -15.79 -10.03 3.15
N ALA A 112 -16.21 -10.72 2.10
CA ALA A 112 -17.15 -11.84 2.20
C ALA A 112 -16.57 -13.08 2.91
N TRP A 113 -15.24 -13.21 2.95
CA TRP A 113 -14.54 -14.33 3.58
C TRP A 113 -14.32 -14.16 5.08
N ILE A 114 -14.52 -12.96 5.63
CA ILE A 114 -14.46 -12.73 7.08
C ILE A 114 -15.82 -13.10 7.65
N SER A 115 -15.86 -13.91 8.71
CA SER A 115 -17.11 -14.40 9.31
C SER A 115 -17.57 -13.52 10.48
N GLU A 116 -16.63 -12.84 11.11
CA GLU A 116 -16.75 -11.99 12.27
C GLU A 116 -17.44 -10.67 11.93
N ASN A 117 -18.04 -10.01 12.92
CA ASN A 117 -18.69 -8.71 12.74
C ASN A 117 -17.70 -7.54 12.65
N SER A 118 -16.42 -7.79 12.91
CA SER A 118 -15.36 -6.82 12.72
C SER A 118 -14.03 -7.52 12.49
N TYR A 119 -13.09 -6.82 11.88
CA TYR A 119 -11.70 -7.24 11.77
C TYR A 119 -10.77 -6.04 11.89
N THR A 120 -9.56 -6.27 12.39
CA THR A 120 -8.55 -5.23 12.58
C THR A 120 -7.39 -5.48 11.65
N LEU A 121 -6.95 -4.43 10.97
CA LEU A 121 -5.74 -4.41 10.16
C LEU A 121 -4.71 -3.51 10.83
N THR A 122 -3.48 -3.98 10.91
CA THR A 122 -2.35 -3.26 11.50
C THR A 122 -1.28 -3.02 10.42
N GLY A 123 -0.64 -1.86 10.47
CA GLY A 123 0.45 -1.52 9.57
C GLY A 123 0.98 -0.10 9.79
N THR A 124 1.73 0.39 8.82
CA THR A 124 2.26 1.76 8.80
C THR A 124 1.30 2.68 8.09
N CYS A 125 0.85 3.75 8.76
CA CYS A 125 -0.04 4.75 8.17
C CYS A 125 0.73 6.03 7.84
N LEU A 126 0.75 6.37 6.56
CA LEU A 126 1.27 7.63 6.05
C LEU A 126 0.25 8.75 6.29
N ALA A 127 0.77 9.97 6.43
CA ALA A 127 -0.06 11.17 6.38
C ALA A 127 -0.66 11.32 4.98
N ALA A 128 -1.99 11.29 4.88
CA ALA A 128 -2.67 11.44 3.60
C ALA A 128 -2.40 12.83 2.98
N ARG A 129 -2.14 12.86 1.67
CA ARG A 129 -1.86 14.08 0.90
C ARG A 129 -2.92 14.39 -0.15
N ASN A 130 -4.16 13.94 0.09
CA ASN A 130 -5.26 14.25 -0.81
C ASN A 130 -5.88 15.61 -0.46
N THR A 131 -5.99 16.49 -1.46
CA THR A 131 -6.56 17.84 -1.31
C THR A 131 -7.66 18.06 -2.33
N GLN A 132 -8.60 18.95 -2.03
CA GLN A 132 -9.64 19.36 -2.97
C GLN A 132 -9.49 20.84 -3.30
N ASP A 133 -9.39 21.14 -4.59
CA ASP A 133 -9.41 22.52 -5.06
C ASP A 133 -10.80 23.13 -4.78
N SER A 134 -10.83 24.23 -4.03
CA SER A 134 -12.08 24.84 -3.56
C SER A 134 -12.87 25.58 -4.65
N GLN A 135 -12.29 25.82 -5.82
CA GLN A 135 -12.95 26.53 -6.92
C GLN A 135 -13.53 25.55 -7.96
N THR A 136 -12.77 24.51 -8.29
CA THR A 136 -13.12 23.51 -9.31
C THR A 136 -13.77 22.27 -8.69
N GLY A 137 -13.49 21.99 -7.42
CA GLY A 137 -13.94 20.77 -6.75
C GLY A 137 -13.12 19.52 -7.10
N TYR A 138 -12.04 19.66 -7.88
CA TYR A 138 -11.17 18.55 -8.26
C TYR A 138 -10.28 18.11 -7.10
N TRP A 139 -10.08 16.79 -7.03
CA TRP A 139 -9.19 16.18 -6.06
C TRP A 139 -7.81 16.00 -6.64
N ASP A 140 -6.81 16.16 -5.79
CA ASP A 140 -5.39 15.98 -6.06
C ASP A 140 -4.81 15.08 -4.97
N ASN A 141 -4.44 13.85 -5.34
CA ASN A 141 -3.74 12.90 -4.48
C ASN A 141 -2.24 13.04 -4.71
N GLN A 142 -1.59 13.89 -3.92
CA GLN A 142 -0.20 14.28 -4.13
C GLN A 142 0.77 13.13 -3.86
N SER A 143 1.90 13.15 -4.57
CA SER A 143 2.93 12.12 -4.47
C SER A 143 3.76 12.21 -3.19
N TYR A 144 4.45 11.10 -2.93
CA TYR A 144 5.52 10.94 -1.95
C TYR A 144 6.84 10.79 -2.70
N ASP A 145 7.96 11.13 -2.06
CA ASP A 145 9.22 11.28 -2.82
C ASP A 145 9.74 9.95 -3.36
N TRP A 146 9.62 8.84 -2.62
CA TRP A 146 10.04 7.48 -3.02
C TRP A 146 9.64 6.43 -1.97
N GLY A 147 9.68 5.16 -2.36
CA GLY A 147 9.57 3.99 -1.47
C GLY A 147 8.16 3.42 -1.33
N TYR A 148 7.23 3.80 -2.20
CA TYR A 148 5.84 3.36 -2.14
C TYR A 148 5.36 2.87 -3.50
N VAL A 149 4.52 1.83 -3.50
CA VAL A 149 3.82 1.39 -4.71
C VAL A 149 2.73 2.39 -5.06
N ASP A 150 2.41 2.48 -6.34
CA ASP A 150 1.31 3.31 -6.84
C ASP A 150 1.46 4.77 -6.44
N ASN A 151 2.68 5.27 -6.66
CA ASN A 151 3.09 6.60 -6.24
C ASN A 151 3.84 7.29 -7.38
N PHE A 152 3.48 8.54 -7.67
CA PHE A 152 4.13 9.34 -8.71
C PHE A 152 5.41 10.03 -8.18
N GLY A 153 6.32 9.23 -7.62
CA GLY A 153 7.56 9.68 -6.96
C GLY A 153 8.81 9.64 -7.85
N ASN A 154 9.98 9.86 -7.24
CA ASN A 154 11.28 9.85 -7.94
C ASN A 154 11.81 8.44 -8.24
N ASP A 155 11.14 7.41 -7.74
CA ASP A 155 11.49 6.00 -7.89
C ASP A 155 10.77 5.31 -9.05
N GLN A 156 10.14 6.10 -9.93
CA GLN A 156 9.50 5.58 -11.14
C GLN A 156 10.51 4.97 -12.10
N ILE A 157 10.13 3.82 -12.67
CA ILE A 157 10.83 3.21 -13.79
C ILE A 157 10.33 3.84 -15.09
N GLU A 158 11.26 4.22 -15.96
CA GLU A 158 10.93 4.78 -17.29
C GLU A 158 10.04 3.81 -18.11
N GLY A 159 9.13 4.39 -18.90
CA GLY A 159 8.29 3.66 -19.85
C GLY A 159 6.80 3.69 -19.55
N GLY A 160 6.39 4.11 -18.35
CA GLY A 160 4.98 4.35 -18.02
C GLY A 160 4.45 5.67 -18.58
N SER A 161 3.14 5.73 -18.84
CA SER A 161 2.42 6.94 -19.21
C SER A 161 2.26 7.85 -18.00
N THR A 162 2.67 9.11 -18.12
CA THR A 162 2.47 10.13 -17.07
C THR A 162 1.09 10.81 -17.15
N VAL A 163 0.29 10.47 -18.17
CA VAL A 163 -1.02 11.09 -18.43
C VAL A 163 -2.15 10.31 -17.79
N ASP A 164 -2.08 8.98 -17.86
CA ASP A 164 -3.13 8.07 -17.39
C ASP A 164 -2.61 6.95 -16.48
N GLY A 165 -1.31 6.99 -16.16
CA GLY A 165 -0.67 6.02 -15.28
C GLY A 165 -0.44 4.64 -15.89
N SER A 166 -0.83 4.40 -17.15
CA SER A 166 -0.69 3.09 -17.77
C SER A 166 0.78 2.66 -17.86
N GLY A 167 1.09 1.46 -17.36
CA GLY A 167 2.45 0.93 -17.35
C GLY A 167 3.38 1.57 -16.30
N GLN A 168 2.87 2.39 -15.38
CA GLN A 168 3.67 3.00 -14.33
C GLN A 168 4.15 1.97 -13.31
N ARG A 169 5.44 2.06 -12.95
CA ARG A 169 6.12 1.12 -12.07
C ARG A 169 7.01 1.90 -11.10
N ASN A 170 7.04 1.49 -9.84
CA ASN A 170 7.99 2.00 -8.85
C ASN A 170 9.06 0.94 -8.59
N GLY A 171 10.32 1.36 -8.56
CA GLY A 171 11.47 0.51 -8.26
C GLY A 171 11.79 0.47 -6.77
N PHE A 172 12.19 -0.70 -6.28
CA PHE A 172 12.47 -0.93 -4.86
C PHE A 172 13.85 -1.53 -4.65
N LYS A 173 14.47 -1.18 -3.51
CA LYS A 173 15.75 -1.71 -3.07
C LYS A 173 15.55 -2.55 -1.82
N ILE A 174 16.02 -3.77 -1.80
CA ILE A 174 16.03 -4.66 -0.63
C ILE A 174 16.90 -4.08 0.48
N SER A 175 17.94 -3.31 0.13
CA SER A 175 18.78 -2.60 1.10
C SER A 175 18.02 -1.56 1.94
N ASN A 176 16.79 -1.20 1.57
CA ASN A 176 15.93 -0.31 2.36
C ASN A 176 15.16 -1.05 3.46
N ALA A 177 15.28 -2.38 3.57
CA ALA A 177 14.64 -3.16 4.61
C ALA A 177 15.13 -2.74 6.01
N ILE A 178 14.17 -2.49 6.90
CA ILE A 178 14.43 -2.08 8.28
C ILE A 178 13.77 -3.02 9.29
N HIS A 179 14.41 -3.14 10.44
CA HIS A 179 13.77 -3.65 11.65
C HIS A 179 12.76 -2.64 12.20
N ALA A 180 11.90 -3.10 13.12
CA ALA A 180 10.89 -2.26 13.77
C ALA A 180 11.47 -1.05 14.52
N ASP A 181 12.75 -1.09 14.92
CA ASP A 181 13.47 0.03 15.55
C ASP A 181 14.09 1.01 14.55
N GLY A 182 13.92 0.77 13.24
CA GLY A 182 14.45 1.57 12.14
C GLY A 182 15.89 1.24 11.75
N THR A 183 16.55 0.28 12.41
CA THR A 183 17.89 -0.18 12.01
C THR A 183 17.84 -1.01 10.74
N GLU A 184 18.92 -1.00 9.95
CA GLU A 184 19.00 -1.71 8.67
C GLU A 184 19.01 -3.23 8.88
N ALA A 185 18.09 -3.94 8.19
CA ALA A 185 17.98 -5.39 8.29
C ALA A 185 19.06 -6.15 7.49
N ASN A 186 19.71 -5.48 6.53
CA ASN A 186 20.83 -6.03 5.75
C ASN A 186 20.51 -7.38 5.07
N LEU A 187 19.27 -7.53 4.57
CA LEU A 187 18.82 -8.75 3.91
C LEU A 187 19.67 -9.02 2.66
N GLN A 188 19.98 -10.30 2.43
CA GLN A 188 20.77 -10.74 1.28
C GLN A 188 19.88 -11.10 0.07
N TYR A 189 18.62 -11.44 0.33
CA TYR A 189 17.61 -11.77 -0.65
C TYR A 189 16.22 -11.63 -0.02
N ILE A 190 15.16 -11.77 -0.83
CA ILE A 190 13.77 -11.87 -0.41
C ILE A 190 13.07 -12.96 -1.21
N ASP A 191 12.04 -13.57 -0.63
CA ASP A 191 11.21 -14.61 -1.28
C ASP A 191 9.75 -14.17 -1.42
N PHE A 192 9.30 -13.30 -0.50
CA PHE A 192 7.95 -12.76 -0.50
C PHE A 192 7.93 -11.25 -0.44
N ILE A 193 6.90 -10.68 -1.06
CA ILE A 193 6.57 -9.26 -1.04
C ILE A 193 5.12 -9.10 -0.59
N LYS A 194 4.87 -8.18 0.34
CA LYS A 194 3.53 -7.75 0.73
C LYS A 194 3.38 -6.27 0.41
N ILE A 195 2.33 -5.92 -0.34
CA ILE A 195 1.95 -4.53 -0.61
C ILE A 195 0.71 -4.22 0.21
N GLN A 196 0.81 -3.24 1.10
CA GLN A 196 -0.26 -2.84 2.01
C GLN A 196 -0.65 -1.39 1.79
N CYS A 197 -1.95 -1.11 1.61
CA CYS A 197 -2.44 0.27 1.45
C CYS A 197 -2.07 1.13 2.65
N GLY A 198 -1.24 2.15 2.42
CA GLY A 198 -0.57 2.94 3.47
C GLY A 198 -1.35 4.12 4.01
N VAL A 199 -2.54 4.41 3.49
CA VAL A 199 -3.33 5.60 3.86
C VAL A 199 -4.73 5.24 4.34
N LEU A 200 -5.22 6.02 5.31
CA LEU A 200 -6.61 6.02 5.76
C LEU A 200 -7.27 7.34 5.33
N ALA A 201 -7.66 7.41 4.05
CA ALA A 201 -8.25 8.60 3.46
C ALA A 201 -9.26 8.26 2.35
N LYS A 202 -10.05 9.28 1.98
CA LYS A 202 -10.96 9.26 0.83
C LYS A 202 -10.99 10.62 0.15
N SER A 203 -11.20 10.64 -1.16
CA SER A 203 -11.28 11.83 -2.00
C SER A 203 -12.73 12.10 -2.43
N GLY A 204 -13.60 12.26 -1.42
CA GLY A 204 -15.01 12.59 -1.60
C GLY A 204 -15.75 11.59 -2.51
N TRP A 205 -16.28 12.07 -3.63
CA TRP A 205 -17.05 11.27 -4.58
C TRP A 205 -16.21 10.28 -5.38
N LEU A 206 -14.87 10.44 -5.41
CA LEU A 206 -13.96 9.47 -6.00
C LEU A 206 -13.88 8.19 -5.17
N GLY A 207 -14.23 8.26 -3.88
CA GLY A 207 -14.12 7.14 -2.95
C GLY A 207 -12.85 7.15 -2.14
N GLU A 208 -12.52 6.00 -1.59
CA GLU A 208 -11.30 5.73 -0.85
C GLU A 208 -10.04 6.03 -1.67
N VAL A 209 -8.94 6.30 -0.96
CA VAL A 209 -7.60 6.25 -1.57
C VAL A 209 -7.08 4.82 -1.37
N SER A 210 -6.91 4.08 -2.46
CA SER A 210 -6.62 2.64 -2.45
C SER A 210 -5.48 2.30 -3.39
N THR A 211 -4.45 1.64 -2.86
CA THR A 211 -3.28 1.23 -3.66
C THR A 211 -3.66 0.23 -4.73
N GLU A 212 -3.32 0.54 -5.97
CA GLU A 212 -3.44 -0.35 -7.12
C GLU A 212 -2.17 -1.17 -7.33
N VAL A 213 -2.34 -2.46 -7.64
CA VAL A 213 -1.22 -3.35 -7.95
C VAL A 213 -1.55 -4.24 -9.14
N PHE A 214 -0.76 -4.14 -10.20
CA PHE A 214 -0.97 -4.87 -11.45
C PHE A 214 0.03 -6.00 -11.67
N SER A 215 1.30 -5.80 -11.32
CA SER A 215 2.34 -6.81 -11.54
C SER A 215 3.56 -6.59 -10.64
N PHE A 216 4.37 -7.64 -10.52
CA PHE A 216 5.66 -7.64 -9.83
C PHE A 216 6.72 -8.16 -10.79
N GLU A 217 7.90 -7.56 -10.79
CA GLU A 217 9.00 -7.91 -11.69
C GLU A 217 10.33 -7.92 -10.94
N ASP A 218 11.06 -9.02 -11.06
CA ASP A 218 12.45 -9.15 -10.63
C ASP A 218 13.37 -8.42 -11.63
N LEU A 219 14.15 -7.45 -11.15
CA LEU A 219 15.06 -6.62 -11.95
C LEU A 219 16.53 -7.05 -11.83
N THR A 220 16.79 -8.21 -11.21
CA THR A 220 18.15 -8.71 -10.97
C THR A 220 18.65 -9.68 -12.05
N LYS A 221 17.77 -10.04 -12.99
CA LYS A 221 18.04 -10.99 -14.07
C LYS A 221 18.45 -10.33 -15.39
#